data_AF-A0A3M9ZTP7-F1
#
_entry.id   AF-A0A3M9ZTP7-F1
#
_cell.length_a   1.000
_cell.length_b   1.000
_cell.length_c   1.000
_cell.angle_alpha   90.00
_cell.angle_beta   90.00
_cell.angle_gamma   90.00
#
_symmetry.space_group_name_H-M   'P 1'
#
loop_
_entity.id
_entity.type
_entity.pdbx_description
1 polymer ?
#
loop_
_entity_poly.entity_id
_entity_poly.type
_entity_poly.pdbx_seq_one_letter_code
_entity_poly.pdbx_strand_id
1 'polypeptide(L)'
;MELMEQYEYARLAAMIVAARSAIPPGLPLHLFGSGHPLTIPFSVALGCDTFDSASYALYAKHGRYITPDGTRRLDSMSHFACACEVCSARTPAELRAEPAESMRSLLSLHNLHAIKSEVDAVRESIHEGRLWEHAMQKMRAHPRLHEVAAALASGSAGIAHGTPRFKARAAFLYGAEDAARPEIRAYHAMVSRFRTRKARLCMVGEPEARPAYLDPAIARLEESLGDDTQVCVYSEWLGAMPLELCDVYPAAHHVAPRDRGPLVTAQAAEALAALVAGNSFTSVVYDADDARVAAAVRTLPRGIRRYRLKRKKGAGRVA
;
A
#
# COMPACT_ATOMS: atom_id res chain seq x y z
N MET A 1 19.23 4.41 19.11
CA MET A 1 20.27 3.36 18.97
C MET A 1 19.79 2.04 19.55
N GLU A 2 19.44 2.01 20.85
CA GLU A 2 19.05 0.78 21.57
C GLU A 2 17.82 0.05 20.98
N LEU A 3 16.78 0.79 20.56
CA LEU A 3 15.56 0.22 19.95
C LEU A 3 15.82 -0.53 18.64
N MET A 4 16.71 -0.01 17.78
CA MET A 4 17.02 -0.66 16.50
C MET A 4 17.90 -1.90 16.69
N GLU A 5 18.78 -1.88 17.70
CA GLU A 5 19.60 -3.03 18.07
C GLU A 5 18.76 -4.16 18.69
N GLN A 6 17.65 -3.82 19.35
CA GLN A 6 16.67 -4.75 19.92
C GLN A 6 15.56 -5.17 18.94
N TYR A 7 15.62 -4.74 17.67
CA TYR A 7 14.58 -5.03 16.66
C TYR A 7 13.18 -4.49 17.03
N GLU A 8 13.09 -3.44 17.85
CA GLU A 8 11.82 -2.81 18.26
C GLU A 8 11.29 -1.81 17.21
N TYR A 9 11.20 -2.23 15.94
CA TYR A 9 10.81 -1.36 14.83
C TYR A 9 9.38 -0.82 14.96
N ALA A 10 8.44 -1.63 15.45
CA ALA A 10 7.06 -1.21 15.67
C ALA A 10 6.97 -0.06 16.68
N ARG A 11 7.78 -0.12 17.74
CA ARG A 11 7.86 0.93 18.76
C ARG A 11 8.49 2.20 18.19
N LEU A 12 9.55 2.07 17.40
CA LEU A 12 10.14 3.19 16.67
C LEU A 12 9.10 3.89 15.78
N ALA A 13 8.34 3.11 15.01
CA ALA A 13 7.28 3.66 14.16
C ALA A 13 6.19 4.39 14.96
N ALA A 14 5.75 3.82 16.09
CA ALA A 14 4.79 4.48 16.97
C ALA A 14 5.33 5.81 17.54
N MET A 15 6.62 5.86 17.91
CA MET A 15 7.27 7.08 18.35
C MET A 15 7.33 8.15 17.24
N ILE A 16 7.62 7.74 16.00
CA ILE A 16 7.61 8.65 14.84
C ILE A 16 6.21 9.21 14.61
N VAL A 17 5.17 8.36 14.64
CA VAL A 17 3.76 8.81 14.50
C VAL A 17 3.42 9.85 15.57
N ALA A 18 3.75 9.57 16.84
CA ALA A 18 3.51 10.48 17.94
C ALA A 18 4.25 11.81 17.76
N ALA A 19 5.53 11.78 17.39
CA ALA A 19 6.32 12.98 17.14
C ALA A 19 5.80 13.80 15.96
N ARG A 20 5.54 13.16 14.81
CA ARG A 20 5.02 13.81 13.59
C ARG A 20 3.66 14.46 13.83
N SER A 21 2.83 13.88 14.70
CA SER A 21 1.52 14.44 15.08
C SER A 21 1.62 15.67 15.98
N ALA A 22 2.72 15.82 16.72
CA ALA A 22 2.97 16.97 17.58
C ALA A 22 3.72 18.12 16.87
N ILE A 23 4.39 17.84 15.74
CA ILE A 23 5.23 18.79 15.01
C ILE A 23 4.44 19.43 13.85
N PRO A 24 4.47 20.78 13.69
CA PRO A 24 3.87 21.47 12.57
C PRO A 24 4.30 20.91 11.20
N PRO A 25 3.40 20.73 10.21
CA PRO A 25 3.70 20.13 8.90
C PRO A 25 4.89 20.74 8.16
N GLY A 26 5.12 22.04 8.29
CA GLY A 26 6.20 22.75 7.60
C GLY A 26 7.59 22.61 8.22
N LEU A 27 7.75 21.89 9.33
CA LEU A 27 9.04 21.69 9.98
C LEU A 27 9.62 20.29 9.69
N PRO A 28 10.93 20.19 9.42
CA PRO A 28 11.58 18.92 9.16
C PRO A 28 11.68 18.08 10.43
N LEU A 29 11.51 16.77 10.29
CA LEU A 29 11.68 15.76 11.33
C LEU A 29 12.96 14.95 11.08
N HIS A 30 13.94 15.10 11.98
CA HIS A 30 15.18 14.33 11.96
C HIS A 30 15.05 13.07 12.81
N LEU A 31 15.44 11.92 12.27
CA LEU A 31 15.46 10.65 12.99
C LEU A 31 16.87 10.25 13.43
N PHE A 32 17.17 10.55 14.69
CA PHE A 32 18.49 10.32 15.27
C PHE A 32 18.91 8.85 15.30
N GLY A 33 20.11 8.57 14.78
CA GLY A 33 20.77 7.28 14.80
C GLY A 33 20.11 6.21 13.93
N SER A 34 19.22 6.58 12.99
CA SER A 34 18.51 5.65 12.10
C SER A 34 19.09 5.67 10.69
N GLY A 35 20.25 5.02 10.54
CA GLY A 35 20.97 4.96 9.28
C GLY A 35 20.90 3.64 8.51
N HIS A 36 20.12 2.66 8.97
CA HIS A 36 20.09 1.34 8.34
C HIS A 36 19.09 1.29 7.17
N PRO A 37 19.41 0.68 6.02
CA PRO A 37 18.49 0.63 4.87
C PRO A 37 17.09 0.09 5.19
N LEU A 38 16.97 -0.84 6.14
CA LEU A 38 15.68 -1.38 6.57
C LEU A 38 14.75 -0.34 7.22
N THR A 39 15.28 0.71 7.84
CA THR A 39 14.46 1.66 8.60
C THR A 39 14.11 2.92 7.83
N ILE A 40 14.92 3.29 6.84
CA ILE A 40 14.75 4.51 6.04
C ILE A 40 13.37 4.54 5.36
N PRO A 41 12.91 3.50 4.61
CA PRO A 41 11.68 3.58 3.82
C PRO A 41 10.44 3.87 4.65
N PHE A 42 10.24 3.15 5.75
CA PHE A 42 9.06 3.34 6.58
C PHE A 42 9.14 4.63 7.40
N SER A 43 10.33 5.04 7.80
CA SER A 43 10.50 6.30 8.54
C SER A 43 10.15 7.49 7.66
N VAL A 44 10.57 7.47 6.38
CA VAL A 44 10.16 8.48 5.40
C VAL A 44 8.66 8.42 5.12
N ALA A 45 8.07 7.23 4.99
CA ALA A 45 6.62 7.08 4.82
C ALA A 45 5.81 7.65 6.00
N LEU A 46 6.39 7.65 7.21
CA LEU A 46 5.82 8.25 8.41
C LEU A 46 6.14 9.75 8.57
N GLY A 47 6.88 10.34 7.63
CA GLY A 47 7.14 11.78 7.57
C GLY A 47 8.46 12.23 8.22
N CYS A 48 9.47 11.37 8.31
CA CYS A 48 10.84 11.77 8.60
C CYS A 48 11.54 12.30 7.34
N ASP A 49 12.35 13.36 7.51
CA ASP A 49 12.99 14.07 6.40
C ASP A 49 14.50 13.85 6.34
N THR A 50 15.16 13.67 7.50
CA THR A 50 16.62 13.57 7.58
C THR A 50 17.06 12.47 8.55
N PHE A 51 18.25 11.92 8.31
CA PHE A 51 18.82 10.79 9.04
C PHE A 51 20.32 11.03 9.25
N ASP A 52 20.85 10.52 10.35
CA ASP A 52 22.29 10.38 10.58
C ASP A 52 22.65 8.90 10.77
N SER A 53 23.88 8.54 10.39
CA SER A 53 24.36 7.17 10.47
C SER A 53 25.81 7.11 10.91
N ALA A 54 26.06 6.52 12.07
CA ALA A 54 27.38 5.99 12.42
C ALA A 54 27.51 4.49 12.08
N SER A 55 26.40 3.85 11.66
CA SER A 55 26.34 2.39 11.52
C SER A 55 27.26 1.88 10.43
N TYR A 56 27.49 2.63 9.34
CA TYR A 56 28.35 2.20 8.23
C TYR A 56 29.78 1.86 8.69
N ALA A 57 30.38 2.73 9.51
CA ALA A 57 31.73 2.56 10.03
C ALA A 57 31.77 1.61 11.24
N LEU A 58 30.80 1.71 12.15
CA LEU A 58 30.72 0.82 13.31
C LEU A 58 30.50 -0.64 12.90
N TYR A 59 29.68 -0.88 11.87
CA TYR A 59 29.44 -2.23 11.36
C TYR A 59 30.70 -2.78 10.70
N ALA A 60 31.37 -1.96 9.88
CA ALA A 60 32.62 -2.37 9.25
C ALA A 60 33.71 -2.72 10.27
N LYS A 61 33.84 -1.94 11.36
CA LYS A 61 34.75 -2.26 12.48
C LYS A 61 34.51 -3.65 13.07
N HIS A 62 33.26 -4.11 13.06
CA HIS A 62 32.84 -5.43 13.54
C HIS A 62 32.69 -6.48 12.43
N GLY A 63 33.21 -6.24 11.22
CA GLY A 63 33.13 -7.18 10.10
C GLY A 63 31.69 -7.42 9.60
N ARG A 64 30.80 -6.44 9.80
CA ARG A 64 29.40 -6.49 9.38
C ARG A 64 29.19 -5.77 8.05
N TYR A 65 28.56 -6.48 7.13
CA TYR A 65 28.19 -6.06 5.78
C TYR A 65 26.69 -5.75 5.72
N ILE A 66 26.33 -4.55 5.29
CA ILE A 66 24.92 -4.13 5.10
C ILE A 66 24.41 -4.72 3.77
N THR A 67 23.27 -5.40 3.82
CA THR A 67 22.53 -5.92 2.67
C THR A 67 21.19 -5.20 2.52
N PRO A 68 20.52 -5.27 1.35
CA PRO A 68 19.19 -4.67 1.17
C PRO A 68 18.11 -5.15 2.13
N ASP A 69 18.29 -6.34 2.71
CA ASP A 69 17.38 -7.06 3.60
C ASP A 69 17.90 -7.16 5.05
N GLY A 70 19.06 -6.57 5.38
CA GLY A 70 19.60 -6.65 6.74
C GLY A 70 21.10 -6.46 6.83
N THR A 71 21.72 -7.26 7.68
CA THR A 71 23.17 -7.24 7.90
C THR A 71 23.69 -8.68 7.93
N ARG A 72 24.90 -8.91 7.45
CA ARG A 72 25.59 -10.21 7.47
C ARG A 72 27.01 -10.05 8.01
N ARG A 73 27.58 -11.13 8.53
CA ARG A 73 29.02 -11.16 8.88
C ARG A 73 29.82 -11.51 7.64
N LEU A 74 30.86 -10.74 7.33
CA LEU A 74 31.71 -10.97 6.16
C LEU A 74 32.30 -12.40 6.15
N ASP A 75 32.62 -12.95 7.33
CA ASP A 75 33.12 -14.32 7.52
C ASP A 75 32.16 -15.41 7.05
N SER A 76 30.86 -15.12 7.05
CA SER A 76 29.81 -16.08 6.65
C SER A 76 29.43 -15.97 5.17
N MET A 77 30.02 -15.02 4.44
CA MET A 77 29.62 -14.72 3.07
C MET A 77 30.47 -15.46 2.04
N SER A 78 29.78 -16.07 1.07
CA SER A 78 30.38 -16.69 -0.11
C SER A 78 30.32 -15.79 -1.35
N HIS A 79 29.31 -14.94 -1.46
CA HIS A 79 29.10 -14.04 -2.60
C HIS A 79 28.64 -12.65 -2.15
N PHE A 80 28.96 -11.62 -2.94
CA PHE A 80 28.35 -10.30 -2.83
C PHE A 80 27.17 -10.18 -3.79
N ALA A 81 26.03 -9.73 -3.28
CA ALA A 81 24.85 -9.37 -4.07
C ALA A 81 24.77 -7.84 -4.23
N CYS A 82 25.87 -7.23 -4.67
CA CYS A 82 26.01 -5.78 -4.82
C CYS A 82 26.96 -5.47 -5.98
N ALA A 83 26.73 -4.34 -6.65
CA ALA A 83 27.52 -3.88 -7.80
C ALA A 83 28.31 -2.58 -7.50
N CYS A 84 28.51 -2.23 -6.22
CA CYS A 84 29.34 -1.07 -5.85
C CYS A 84 30.82 -1.30 -6.20
N GLU A 85 31.62 -0.24 -6.20
CA GLU A 85 33.05 -0.29 -6.56
C GLU A 85 33.87 -1.31 -5.75
N VAL A 86 33.45 -1.59 -4.51
CA VAL A 86 34.10 -2.60 -3.65
C VAL A 86 33.69 -4.01 -4.08
N CYS A 87 32.39 -4.24 -4.27
CA CYS A 87 31.83 -5.57 -4.54
C CYS A 87 32.02 -6.03 -5.99
N SER A 88 32.23 -5.11 -6.93
CA SER A 88 32.56 -5.43 -8.32
C SER A 88 34.04 -5.76 -8.51
N ALA A 89 34.91 -5.25 -7.64
CA ALA A 89 36.36 -5.44 -7.73
C ALA A 89 36.88 -6.61 -6.88
N ARG A 90 36.10 -7.10 -5.91
CA ARG A 90 36.54 -8.12 -4.94
C ARG A 90 35.44 -9.11 -4.61
N THR A 91 35.85 -10.34 -4.34
CA THR A 91 35.03 -11.38 -3.70
C THR A 91 35.06 -11.25 -2.18
N PRO A 92 34.13 -11.89 -1.44
CA PRO A 92 34.20 -11.92 0.03
C PRO A 92 35.49 -12.52 0.58
N ALA A 93 36.07 -13.52 -0.12
CA ALA A 93 37.33 -14.13 0.30
C ALA A 93 38.51 -13.19 0.16
N GLU A 94 38.60 -12.46 -0.96
CA GLU A 94 39.64 -11.45 -1.19
C GLU A 94 39.51 -10.30 -0.19
N LEU A 95 38.30 -9.80 0.06
CA LEU A 95 38.07 -8.74 1.05
C LEU A 95 38.47 -9.17 2.47
N ARG A 96 38.31 -10.45 2.82
CA ARG A 96 38.78 -11.00 4.12
C ARG A 96 40.30 -11.12 4.21
N ALA A 97 40.98 -11.29 3.09
CA ALA A 97 42.43 -11.41 3.03
C ALA A 97 43.15 -10.05 3.06
N GLU A 98 42.43 -8.95 2.85
CA GLU A 98 42.97 -7.59 2.97
C GLU A 98 43.46 -7.30 4.41
N PRO A 99 44.48 -6.43 4.57
CA PRO A 99 44.90 -5.95 5.88
C PRO A 99 43.72 -5.35 6.66
N ALA A 100 43.67 -5.54 7.98
CA ALA A 100 42.50 -5.20 8.80
C ALA A 100 41.95 -3.78 8.58
N GLU A 101 42.83 -2.76 8.48
CA GLU A 101 42.41 -1.37 8.23
C GLU A 101 41.89 -1.14 6.79
N SER A 102 42.51 -1.81 5.79
CA SER A 102 42.04 -1.80 4.39
C SER A 102 40.65 -2.44 4.30
N MET A 103 40.50 -3.64 4.87
CA MET A 103 39.22 -4.36 4.92
C MET A 103 38.12 -3.51 5.56
N ARG A 104 38.38 -2.89 6.72
CA ARG A 104 37.42 -2.01 7.41
C ARG A 104 37.03 -0.79 6.58
N SER A 105 37.99 -0.17 5.90
CA SER A 105 37.74 1.00 5.04
C SER A 105 36.87 0.62 3.85
N LEU A 106 37.21 -0.45 3.15
CA LEU A 106 36.44 -0.98 2.02
C LEU A 106 35.03 -1.42 2.44
N LEU A 107 34.90 -2.09 3.59
CA LEU A 107 33.61 -2.51 4.12
C LEU A 107 32.74 -1.31 4.54
N SER A 108 33.36 -0.25 5.09
CA SER A 108 32.68 1.01 5.42
C SER A 108 32.16 1.71 4.17
N LEU A 109 32.97 1.74 3.11
CA LEU A 109 32.61 2.32 1.82
C LEU A 109 31.44 1.57 1.17
N HIS A 110 31.47 0.24 1.18
CA HIS A 110 30.32 -0.58 0.78
C HIS A 110 29.07 -0.24 1.60
N ASN A 111 29.18 -0.22 2.93
CA ASN A 111 28.05 0.05 3.81
C ASN A 111 27.44 1.44 3.54
N LEU A 112 28.28 2.45 3.30
CA LEU A 112 27.84 3.79 2.94
C LEU A 112 27.12 3.80 1.59
N HIS A 113 27.63 3.08 0.60
CA HIS A 113 26.97 2.91 -0.70
C HIS A 113 25.60 2.24 -0.55
N ALA A 114 25.49 1.19 0.27
CA ALA A 114 24.21 0.52 0.52
C ALA A 114 23.17 1.46 1.14
N ILE A 115 23.58 2.31 2.09
CA ILE A 115 22.71 3.33 2.70
C ILE A 115 22.28 4.37 1.66
N LYS A 116 23.23 4.91 0.89
CA LYS A 116 22.94 5.90 -0.15
C LYS A 116 22.00 5.35 -1.22
N SER A 117 22.23 4.11 -1.66
CA SER A 117 21.38 3.44 -2.64
C SER A 117 19.94 3.30 -2.13
N GLU A 118 19.73 3.05 -0.84
CA GLU A 118 18.39 2.99 -0.26
C GLU A 118 17.74 4.38 -0.22
N VAL A 119 18.47 5.42 0.17
CA VAL A 119 17.98 6.80 0.16
C VAL A 119 17.55 7.21 -1.26
N ASP A 120 18.37 6.91 -2.27
CA ASP A 120 18.05 7.22 -3.65
C ASP A 120 16.83 6.41 -4.14
N ALA A 121 16.71 5.13 -3.79
CA ALA A 121 15.54 4.31 -4.11
C ALA A 121 14.25 4.85 -3.45
N VAL A 122 14.33 5.32 -2.21
CA VAL A 122 13.20 5.97 -1.52
C VAL A 122 12.81 7.26 -2.23
N ARG A 123 13.76 8.10 -2.62
CA ARG A 123 13.49 9.35 -3.38
C ARG A 123 12.81 9.06 -4.71
N GLU A 124 13.28 8.05 -5.44
CA GLU A 124 12.65 7.63 -6.70
C GLU A 124 11.24 7.09 -6.45
N SER A 125 11.04 6.28 -5.41
CA SER A 125 9.71 5.78 -5.06
C SER A 125 8.72 6.91 -4.70
N ILE A 126 9.19 8.02 -4.11
CA ILE A 126 8.36 9.20 -3.87
C ILE A 126 7.98 9.85 -5.20
N HIS A 127 8.95 10.05 -6.09
CA HIS A 127 8.73 10.64 -7.41
C HIS A 127 7.69 9.84 -8.22
N GLU A 128 7.77 8.51 -8.18
CA GLU A 128 6.81 7.62 -8.86
C GLU A 128 5.46 7.47 -8.14
N GLY A 129 5.33 7.95 -6.90
CA GLY A 129 4.15 7.74 -6.05
C GLY A 129 4.04 6.34 -5.43
N ARG A 130 5.15 5.60 -5.36
CA ARG A 130 5.26 4.20 -4.91
C ARG A 130 5.94 4.00 -3.54
N LEU A 131 6.04 5.05 -2.73
CA LEU A 131 6.69 4.96 -1.42
C LEU A 131 6.06 3.89 -0.52
N TRP A 132 4.73 3.74 -0.56
CA TRP A 132 4.04 2.73 0.23
C TRP A 132 4.45 1.31 -0.18
N GLU A 133 4.44 1.02 -1.48
CA GLU A 133 4.88 -0.26 -2.03
C GLU A 133 6.33 -0.57 -1.64
N HIS A 134 7.22 0.41 -1.80
CA HIS A 134 8.64 0.26 -1.45
C HIS A 134 8.82 -0.04 0.04
N ALA A 135 8.13 0.71 0.92
CA ALA A 135 8.15 0.47 2.35
C ALA A 135 7.61 -0.91 2.74
N MET A 136 6.49 -1.34 2.15
CA MET A 136 5.90 -2.66 2.42
C MET A 136 6.79 -3.81 1.94
N GLN A 137 7.42 -3.67 0.77
CA GLN A 137 8.39 -4.64 0.28
C GLN A 137 9.57 -4.77 1.26
N LYS A 138 10.09 -3.64 1.74
CA LYS A 138 11.20 -3.61 2.70
C LYS A 138 10.81 -4.21 4.04
N MET A 139 9.58 -3.99 4.50
CA MET A 139 9.08 -4.54 5.75
C MET A 139 9.04 -6.07 5.77
N ARG A 140 8.91 -6.72 4.61
CA ARG A 140 8.95 -8.18 4.50
C ARG A 140 10.35 -8.79 4.67
N ALA A 141 11.40 -7.98 4.81
CA ALA A 141 12.76 -8.47 5.06
C ALA A 141 12.90 -9.14 6.44
N HIS A 142 12.08 -8.79 7.43
CA HIS A 142 12.15 -9.38 8.78
C HIS A 142 10.79 -9.36 9.50
N PRO A 143 10.38 -10.43 10.21
CA PRO A 143 9.09 -10.46 10.91
C PRO A 143 8.85 -9.29 11.87
N ARG A 144 9.86 -8.92 12.68
CA ARG A 144 9.78 -7.75 13.57
C ARG A 144 9.66 -6.41 12.84
N LEU A 145 10.18 -6.34 11.62
CA LEU A 145 10.04 -5.14 10.79
C LEU A 145 8.63 -5.08 10.18
N HIS A 146 8.06 -6.24 9.83
CA HIS A 146 6.69 -6.34 9.34
C HIS A 146 5.64 -5.88 10.37
N GLU A 147 5.92 -6.00 11.67
CA GLU A 147 5.07 -5.43 12.74
C GLU A 147 4.84 -3.91 12.58
N VAL A 148 5.70 -3.19 11.85
CA VAL A 148 5.52 -1.76 11.53
C VAL A 148 4.29 -1.49 10.66
N ALA A 149 3.82 -2.46 9.88
CA ALA A 149 2.63 -2.28 9.04
C ALA A 149 1.40 -1.85 9.85
N ALA A 150 1.26 -2.34 11.08
CA ALA A 150 0.21 -1.92 12.00
C ALA A 150 0.35 -0.44 12.41
N ALA A 151 1.59 0.02 12.63
CA ALA A 151 1.86 1.42 12.96
C ALA A 151 1.53 2.35 11.77
N LEU A 152 1.92 1.98 10.54
CA LEU A 152 1.49 2.69 9.32
C LEU A 152 -0.03 2.76 9.20
N ALA A 153 -0.72 1.65 9.49
CA ALA A 153 -2.16 1.61 9.44
C ALA A 153 -2.82 2.54 10.48
N SER A 154 -2.30 2.56 11.70
CA SER A 154 -2.77 3.44 12.77
C SER A 154 -2.47 4.93 12.52
N GLY A 155 -1.28 5.23 11.96
CA GLY A 155 -0.82 6.59 11.66
C GLY A 155 -1.35 7.17 10.35
N SER A 156 -2.02 6.36 9.52
CA SER A 156 -2.52 6.75 8.19
C SER A 156 -3.38 8.02 8.18
N ALA A 157 -4.09 8.36 9.27
CA ALA A 157 -4.82 9.61 9.37
C ALA A 157 -3.89 10.85 9.36
N GLY A 158 -2.74 10.78 10.02
CA GLY A 158 -1.73 11.84 10.00
C GLY A 158 -1.01 11.93 8.65
N ILE A 159 -0.73 10.79 8.02
CA ILE A 159 -0.05 10.71 6.72
C ILE A 159 -0.98 11.15 5.57
N ALA A 160 -2.29 11.01 5.73
CA ALA A 160 -3.27 11.39 4.73
C ALA A 160 -3.19 12.87 4.32
N HIS A 161 -2.81 13.77 5.22
CA HIS A 161 -2.67 15.19 4.90
C HIS A 161 -1.55 15.45 3.88
N GLY A 162 -0.44 14.72 3.96
CA GLY A 162 0.69 14.83 3.04
C GLY A 162 0.59 13.92 1.81
N THR A 163 -0.45 13.10 1.70
CA THR A 163 -0.59 12.16 0.58
C THR A 163 -1.30 12.82 -0.60
N PRO A 164 -0.71 12.85 -1.81
CA PRO A 164 -1.37 13.37 -3.00
C PRO A 164 -2.70 12.66 -3.29
N ARG A 165 -3.73 13.43 -3.66
CA ARG A 165 -5.05 12.86 -4.01
C ARG A 165 -5.04 12.05 -5.32
N PHE A 166 -4.06 12.31 -6.17
CA PHE A 166 -3.84 11.63 -7.45
C PHE A 166 -2.36 11.33 -7.60
N LYS A 167 -2.04 10.18 -8.20
CA LYS A 167 -0.68 9.76 -8.56
C LYS A 167 -0.67 9.34 -10.02
N ALA A 168 0.42 9.64 -10.72
CA ALA A 168 0.56 9.35 -12.15
C ALA A 168 0.61 7.84 -12.46
N ARG A 169 0.90 7.00 -11.46
CA ARG A 169 0.99 5.55 -11.58
C ARG A 169 -0.11 4.87 -10.78
N ALA A 170 -0.55 3.71 -11.27
CA ALA A 170 -1.54 2.89 -10.58
C ALA A 170 -1.00 2.37 -9.24
N ALA A 171 -1.86 2.36 -8.20
CA ALA A 171 -1.58 1.76 -6.91
C ALA A 171 -1.47 0.24 -7.02
N PHE A 172 -0.46 -0.38 -6.39
CA PHE A 172 -0.39 -1.83 -6.31
C PHE A 172 -0.91 -2.30 -4.96
N LEU A 173 -2.02 -3.03 -4.96
CA LEU A 173 -2.62 -3.59 -3.76
C LEU A 173 -2.21 -5.06 -3.67
N TYR A 174 -1.65 -5.47 -2.55
CA TYR A 174 -1.09 -6.81 -2.33
C TYR A 174 -1.83 -7.57 -1.23
N GLY A 175 -2.29 -6.89 -0.17
CA GLY A 175 -2.85 -7.55 0.99
C GLY A 175 -3.67 -6.66 1.90
N ALA A 176 -3.98 -7.21 3.08
CA ALA A 176 -4.82 -6.55 4.09
C ALA A 176 -4.19 -5.26 4.63
N GLU A 177 -2.88 -5.10 4.54
CA GLU A 177 -2.16 -3.90 4.95
C GLU A 177 -2.51 -2.70 4.06
N ASP A 178 -2.81 -2.95 2.78
CA ASP A 178 -3.16 -1.91 1.81
C ASP A 178 -4.54 -1.30 2.07
N ALA A 179 -5.40 -1.99 2.84
CA ALA A 179 -6.65 -1.45 3.37
C ALA A 179 -6.48 -0.11 4.10
N ALA A 180 -5.31 0.07 4.72
CA ALA A 180 -5.03 1.24 5.54
C ALA A 180 -4.33 2.37 4.77
N ARG A 181 -4.09 2.18 3.46
CA ARG A 181 -3.54 3.22 2.59
C ARG A 181 -4.39 4.49 2.66
N PRO A 182 -3.77 5.67 2.78
CA PRO A 182 -4.49 6.93 2.76
C PRO A 182 -5.38 7.11 1.52
N GLU A 183 -4.94 6.63 0.36
CA GLU A 183 -5.66 6.71 -0.90
C GLU A 183 -6.95 5.89 -0.88
N ILE A 184 -6.90 4.67 -0.33
CA ILE A 184 -8.05 3.77 -0.18
C ILE A 184 -9.04 4.35 0.82
N ARG A 185 -8.55 4.84 1.97
CA ARG A 185 -9.39 5.51 2.98
C ARG A 185 -10.04 6.77 2.45
N ALA A 186 -9.31 7.58 1.68
CA ALA A 186 -9.85 8.79 1.05
C ALA A 186 -10.93 8.45 0.03
N TYR A 187 -10.76 7.37 -0.74
CA TYR A 187 -11.76 6.88 -1.68
C TYR A 187 -13.02 6.38 -0.95
N HIS A 188 -12.88 5.54 0.08
CA HIS A 188 -14.01 5.10 0.91
C HIS A 188 -14.73 6.29 1.57
N ALA A 189 -14.00 7.30 2.04
CA ALA A 189 -14.59 8.52 2.57
C ALA A 189 -15.37 9.30 1.49
N MET A 190 -14.89 9.34 0.25
CA MET A 190 -15.59 9.95 -0.88
C MET A 190 -16.89 9.20 -1.20
N VAL A 191 -16.82 7.87 -1.30
CA VAL A 191 -17.99 6.99 -1.53
C VAL A 191 -19.02 7.16 -0.41
N SER A 192 -18.60 7.22 0.86
CA SER A 192 -19.52 7.41 2.00
C SER A 192 -20.29 8.75 1.96
N ARG A 193 -19.73 9.76 1.27
CA ARG A 193 -20.31 11.10 1.10
C ARG A 193 -21.09 11.24 -0.21
N PHE A 194 -21.01 10.26 -1.10
CA PHE A 194 -21.77 10.23 -2.34
C PHE A 194 -23.27 10.23 -2.02
N ARG A 195 -24.03 11.12 -2.66
CA ARG A 195 -25.48 11.25 -2.48
C ARG A 195 -26.17 11.18 -3.82
N THR A 196 -27.26 10.42 -3.87
CA THR A 196 -28.11 10.28 -5.04
C THR A 196 -29.58 10.39 -4.65
N ARG A 197 -30.42 10.88 -5.57
CA ARG A 197 -31.89 10.92 -5.40
C ARG A 197 -32.56 9.62 -5.81
N LYS A 198 -31.81 8.71 -6.41
CA LYS A 198 -32.29 7.44 -6.95
C LYS A 198 -32.66 6.49 -5.80
N ALA A 199 -33.84 5.89 -5.86
CA ALA A 199 -34.37 5.02 -4.80
C ALA A 199 -33.89 3.57 -4.91
N ARG A 200 -33.30 3.17 -6.04
CA ARG A 200 -32.84 1.80 -6.31
C ARG A 200 -31.33 1.78 -6.52
N LEU A 201 -30.66 0.78 -5.96
CA LEU A 201 -29.23 0.51 -6.20
C LEU A 201 -29.08 -0.72 -7.09
N CYS A 202 -28.27 -0.63 -8.15
CA CYS A 202 -27.85 -1.77 -8.96
C CYS A 202 -26.40 -2.09 -8.65
N MET A 203 -26.12 -3.30 -8.17
CA MET A 203 -24.77 -3.78 -7.86
C MET A 203 -24.32 -4.83 -8.86
N VAL A 204 -23.17 -4.62 -9.50
CA VAL A 204 -22.53 -5.56 -10.43
C VAL A 204 -21.05 -5.69 -10.12
N GLY A 205 -20.41 -6.79 -10.56
CA GLY A 205 -18.98 -7.01 -10.33
C GLY A 205 -18.12 -6.05 -11.15
N GLU A 206 -16.91 -5.78 -10.67
CA GLU A 206 -15.90 -5.00 -11.40
C GLU A 206 -15.54 -5.67 -12.75
N PRO A 207 -15.72 -4.96 -13.89
CA PRO A 207 -15.26 -5.44 -15.19
C PRO A 207 -13.74 -5.28 -15.33
N GLU A 208 -13.16 -5.87 -16.38
CA GLU A 208 -11.74 -5.64 -16.69
C GLU A 208 -11.46 -4.23 -17.24
N ALA A 209 -12.44 -3.63 -17.93
CA ALA A 209 -12.30 -2.28 -18.46
C ALA A 209 -12.26 -1.24 -17.34
N ARG A 210 -11.34 -0.28 -17.44
CA ARG A 210 -11.16 0.81 -16.47
C ARG A 210 -11.04 2.15 -17.19
N PRO A 211 -11.87 3.15 -16.85
CA PRO A 211 -12.97 3.12 -15.88
C PRO A 211 -14.11 2.16 -16.27
N ALA A 212 -14.86 1.67 -15.28
CA ALA A 212 -15.83 0.60 -15.49
C ALA A 212 -16.99 0.93 -16.45
N TYR A 213 -17.36 2.21 -16.59
CA TYR A 213 -18.41 2.64 -17.53
C TYR A 213 -18.00 2.48 -19.01
N LEU A 214 -16.72 2.26 -19.31
CA LEU A 214 -16.26 1.95 -20.67
C LEU A 214 -16.55 0.50 -21.08
N ASP A 215 -16.90 -0.38 -20.14
CA ASP A 215 -17.31 -1.73 -20.45
C ASP A 215 -18.68 -1.73 -21.17
N PRO A 216 -18.80 -2.32 -22.37
CA PRO A 216 -20.06 -2.29 -23.12
C PRO A 216 -21.23 -2.96 -22.40
N ALA A 217 -20.99 -3.94 -21.52
CA ALA A 217 -22.04 -4.57 -20.73
C ALA A 217 -22.52 -3.66 -19.60
N ILE A 218 -21.62 -2.87 -18.99
CA ILE A 218 -21.98 -1.86 -17.98
C ILE A 218 -22.76 -0.71 -18.62
N ALA A 219 -22.29 -0.18 -19.76
CA ALA A 219 -22.98 0.90 -20.47
C ALA A 219 -24.41 0.50 -20.87
N ARG A 220 -24.59 -0.69 -21.48
CA ARG A 220 -25.92 -1.23 -21.82
C ARG A 220 -26.78 -1.48 -20.59
N LEU A 221 -26.17 -1.89 -19.47
CA LEU A 221 -26.89 -2.11 -18.22
C LEU A 221 -27.43 -0.78 -17.70
N GLU A 222 -26.60 0.25 -17.63
CA GLU A 222 -26.99 1.59 -17.21
C GLU A 222 -28.14 2.12 -18.07
N GLU A 223 -28.04 2.04 -19.40
CA GLU A 223 -29.12 2.44 -20.32
C GLU A 223 -30.42 1.63 -20.13
N SER A 224 -30.31 0.34 -19.81
CA SER A 224 -31.47 -0.54 -19.62
C SER A 224 -32.20 -0.32 -18.29
N LEU A 225 -31.53 0.31 -17.33
CA LEU A 225 -32.08 0.62 -16.02
C LEU A 225 -32.66 2.03 -16.05
N GLY A 226 -33.91 2.19 -15.61
CA GLY A 226 -34.53 3.52 -15.59
C GLY A 226 -33.81 4.50 -14.66
N ASP A 227 -34.07 5.80 -14.85
CA ASP A 227 -33.39 6.93 -14.19
C ASP A 227 -33.34 6.87 -12.66
N ASP A 228 -34.27 6.13 -12.03
CA ASP A 228 -34.35 5.92 -10.58
C ASP A 228 -33.38 4.84 -10.04
N THR A 229 -32.44 4.35 -10.86
CA THR A 229 -31.47 3.31 -10.48
C THR A 229 -30.03 3.82 -10.47
N GLN A 230 -29.40 3.82 -9.30
CA GLN A 230 -27.97 4.10 -9.15
C GLN A 230 -27.19 2.85 -9.52
N VAL A 231 -26.35 2.92 -10.55
CA VAL A 231 -25.45 1.81 -10.87
C VAL A 231 -24.17 1.96 -10.06
N CYS A 232 -23.74 0.85 -9.46
CA CYS A 232 -22.51 0.74 -8.69
C CYS A 232 -21.81 -0.56 -9.06
N VAL A 233 -20.51 -0.43 -9.27
CA VAL A 233 -19.59 -1.53 -9.44
C VAL A 233 -19.09 -1.96 -8.06
N TYR A 234 -18.98 -3.25 -7.82
CA TYR A 234 -18.40 -3.81 -6.62
C TYR A 234 -17.00 -4.31 -6.91
N SER A 235 -16.02 -3.61 -6.35
CA SER A 235 -14.64 -4.08 -6.26
C SER A 235 -14.43 -4.79 -4.93
N GLU A 236 -13.78 -5.95 -4.95
CA GLU A 236 -13.41 -6.63 -3.70
C GLU A 236 -12.31 -5.89 -2.93
N TRP A 237 -11.61 -4.93 -3.57
CA TRP A 237 -10.54 -4.13 -2.97
C TRP A 237 -11.01 -2.75 -2.53
N LEU A 238 -11.90 -2.11 -3.29
CA LEU A 238 -12.38 -0.74 -3.04
C LEU A 238 -13.83 -0.68 -2.55
N GLY A 239 -14.52 -1.81 -2.48
CA GLY A 239 -15.93 -1.87 -2.14
C GLY A 239 -16.83 -1.30 -3.22
N ALA A 240 -17.86 -0.56 -2.80
CA ALA A 240 -18.82 0.02 -3.73
C ALA A 240 -18.23 1.23 -4.45
N MET A 241 -18.35 1.21 -5.78
CA MET A 241 -17.89 2.24 -6.70
C MET A 241 -19.07 2.73 -7.54
N PRO A 242 -19.72 3.84 -7.17
CA PRO A 242 -20.66 4.53 -8.07
C PRO A 242 -20.00 4.80 -9.42
N LEU A 243 -20.73 4.66 -10.53
CA LEU A 243 -20.16 4.87 -11.87
C LEU A 243 -19.52 6.25 -12.02
N GLU A 244 -20.09 7.26 -11.36
CA GLU A 244 -19.61 8.64 -11.31
C GLU A 244 -18.27 8.81 -10.57
N LEU A 245 -17.83 7.79 -9.83
CA LEU A 245 -16.57 7.75 -9.09
C LEU A 245 -15.61 6.67 -9.61
N CYS A 246 -15.93 6.01 -10.73
CA CYS A 246 -15.11 4.91 -11.26
C CYS A 246 -13.83 5.38 -11.95
N ASP A 247 -13.74 6.64 -12.39
CA ASP A 247 -12.56 7.24 -13.02
C ASP A 247 -11.65 7.96 -12.00
N VAL A 248 -12.13 8.16 -10.77
CA VAL A 248 -11.38 8.80 -9.69
C VAL A 248 -10.28 7.87 -9.18
N TYR A 249 -9.12 8.40 -8.83
CA TYR A 249 -8.03 7.61 -8.24
C TYR A 249 -8.39 7.15 -6.80
N PRO A 250 -8.13 5.88 -6.41
CA PRO A 250 -7.46 4.81 -7.16
C PRO A 250 -8.41 3.85 -7.92
N ALA A 251 -9.70 4.16 -8.05
CA ALA A 251 -10.71 3.29 -8.66
C ALA A 251 -10.34 2.78 -10.05
N ALA A 252 -10.06 3.66 -11.01
CA ALA A 252 -9.57 3.24 -12.33
C ALA A 252 -8.06 2.89 -12.34
N HIS A 253 -7.33 3.20 -11.28
CA HIS A 253 -5.86 3.29 -11.27
C HIS A 253 -5.25 2.41 -10.18
N HIS A 254 -5.61 1.14 -10.15
CA HIS A 254 -4.98 0.18 -9.24
C HIS A 254 -4.70 -1.14 -9.96
N VAL A 255 -3.80 -1.96 -9.42
CA VAL A 255 -3.58 -3.35 -9.85
C VAL A 255 -3.59 -4.18 -8.58
N ALA A 256 -4.32 -5.28 -8.60
CA ALA A 256 -4.46 -6.13 -7.43
C ALA A 256 -4.51 -7.61 -7.84
N PRO A 257 -4.02 -8.52 -6.99
CA PRO A 257 -4.15 -9.95 -7.23
C PRO A 257 -5.62 -10.37 -7.20
N ARG A 258 -5.90 -11.50 -7.87
CA ARG A 258 -7.24 -12.11 -7.87
C ARG A 258 -7.64 -12.61 -6.48
N ASP A 259 -6.66 -13.06 -5.68
CA ASP A 259 -6.87 -13.41 -4.28
C ASP A 259 -6.39 -12.31 -3.35
N ARG A 260 -7.16 -12.05 -2.30
CA ARG A 260 -7.18 -10.81 -1.50
C ARG A 260 -7.26 -11.08 0.01
N GLY A 261 -7.63 -12.30 0.39
CA GLY A 261 -7.89 -12.67 1.78
C GLY A 261 -9.17 -12.04 2.37
N PRO A 262 -9.63 -12.54 3.54
CA PRO A 262 -10.94 -12.20 4.11
C PRO A 262 -11.03 -10.76 4.66
N LEU A 263 -9.92 -10.18 5.11
CA LEU A 263 -9.90 -8.84 5.71
C LEU A 263 -10.20 -7.74 4.68
N VAL A 264 -9.63 -7.86 3.47
CA VAL A 264 -9.89 -6.93 2.37
C VAL A 264 -11.37 -6.99 1.96
N THR A 265 -11.93 -8.20 1.87
CA THR A 265 -13.37 -8.39 1.57
C THR A 265 -14.28 -7.77 2.63
N ALA A 266 -13.93 -7.86 3.91
CA ALA A 266 -14.72 -7.25 4.98
C ALA A 266 -14.76 -5.72 4.85
N GLN A 267 -13.62 -5.09 4.58
CA GLN A 267 -13.54 -3.63 4.41
C GLN A 267 -14.31 -3.15 3.17
N ALA A 268 -14.24 -3.89 2.05
CA ALA A 268 -15.02 -3.61 0.85
C ALA A 268 -16.54 -3.67 1.13
N ALA A 269 -16.99 -4.61 1.96
CA ALA A 269 -18.38 -4.70 2.40
C ALA A 269 -18.78 -3.52 3.31
N GLU A 270 -17.88 -3.06 4.19
CA GLU A 270 -18.11 -1.85 5.01
C GLU A 270 -18.29 -0.60 4.16
N ALA A 271 -17.49 -0.42 3.10
CA ALA A 271 -17.64 0.70 2.17
C ALA A 271 -19.00 0.68 1.46
N LEU A 272 -19.48 -0.51 1.05
CA LEU A 272 -20.83 -0.68 0.51
C LEU A 272 -21.91 -0.34 1.55
N ALA A 273 -21.76 -0.82 2.79
CA ALA A 273 -22.71 -0.51 3.86
C ALA A 273 -22.77 1.00 4.16
N ALA A 274 -21.62 1.70 4.14
CA ALA A 274 -21.54 3.15 4.32
C ALA A 274 -22.23 3.92 3.19
N LEU A 275 -22.05 3.52 1.93
CA LEU A 275 -22.75 4.09 0.78
C LEU A 275 -24.27 3.97 0.95
N VAL A 276 -24.72 2.77 1.34
CA VAL A 276 -26.15 2.48 1.53
C VAL A 276 -26.73 3.24 2.71
N ALA A 277 -26.04 3.32 3.85
CA ALA A 277 -26.49 4.07 5.01
C ALA A 277 -26.57 5.59 4.74
N GLY A 278 -25.71 6.11 3.86
CA GLY A 278 -25.72 7.52 3.46
C GLY A 278 -26.82 7.90 2.46
N ASN A 279 -27.57 6.94 1.92
CA ASN A 279 -28.56 7.15 0.87
C ASN A 279 -29.91 6.52 1.22
N SER A 280 -30.98 6.93 0.53
CA SER A 280 -32.35 6.44 0.80
C SER A 280 -32.77 5.30 -0.12
N PHE A 281 -31.89 4.30 -0.30
CA PHE A 281 -32.21 3.15 -1.15
C PHE A 281 -33.29 2.27 -0.52
N THR A 282 -34.37 2.04 -1.26
CA THR A 282 -35.48 1.15 -0.88
C THR A 282 -35.24 -0.29 -1.32
N SER A 283 -34.43 -0.47 -2.36
CA SER A 283 -34.13 -1.78 -2.94
C SER A 283 -32.77 -1.85 -3.62
N VAL A 284 -32.25 -3.07 -3.69
CA VAL A 284 -31.01 -3.43 -4.40
C VAL A 284 -31.34 -4.47 -5.45
N VAL A 285 -31.00 -4.19 -6.70
CA VAL A 285 -30.91 -5.17 -7.79
C VAL A 285 -29.44 -5.59 -7.90
N TYR A 286 -29.13 -6.88 -7.99
CA TYR A 286 -27.73 -7.31 -8.04
C TYR A 286 -27.50 -8.53 -8.93
N ASP A 287 -26.30 -8.65 -9.50
CA ASP A 287 -25.87 -9.86 -10.20
C ASP A 287 -25.69 -11.00 -9.17
N ALA A 288 -26.64 -11.92 -9.15
CA ALA A 288 -26.65 -13.05 -8.22
C ALA A 288 -25.73 -14.20 -8.66
N ASP A 289 -25.29 -14.19 -9.92
CA ASP A 289 -24.35 -15.18 -10.46
C ASP A 289 -22.90 -14.80 -10.13
N ASP A 290 -22.63 -13.52 -9.84
CA ASP A 290 -21.37 -13.09 -9.23
C ASP A 290 -21.39 -13.34 -7.72
N ALA A 291 -20.69 -14.39 -7.28
CA ALA A 291 -20.62 -14.79 -5.88
C ALA A 291 -20.11 -13.67 -4.95
N ARG A 292 -19.26 -12.77 -5.45
CA ARG A 292 -18.64 -11.69 -4.68
C ARG A 292 -19.68 -10.60 -4.40
N VAL A 293 -20.40 -10.19 -5.45
CA VAL A 293 -21.52 -9.25 -5.35
C VAL A 293 -22.62 -9.83 -4.46
N ALA A 294 -22.97 -11.10 -4.67
CA ALA A 294 -23.99 -11.78 -3.87
C ALA A 294 -23.62 -11.86 -2.39
N ALA A 295 -22.35 -12.12 -2.06
CA ALA A 295 -21.86 -12.11 -0.68
C ALA A 295 -21.94 -10.70 -0.07
N ALA A 296 -21.49 -9.67 -0.78
CA ALA A 296 -21.53 -8.28 -0.31
C ALA A 296 -22.97 -7.80 -0.05
N VAL A 297 -23.91 -8.06 -0.97
CA VAL A 297 -25.32 -7.66 -0.83
C VAL A 297 -26.04 -8.37 0.33
N ARG A 298 -25.58 -9.57 0.74
CA ARG A 298 -26.11 -10.25 1.93
C ARG A 298 -25.77 -9.53 3.23
N THR A 299 -24.68 -8.75 3.26
CA THR A 299 -24.26 -7.98 4.45
C THR A 299 -25.13 -6.73 4.70
N LEU A 300 -25.89 -6.29 3.69
CA LEU A 300 -26.73 -5.09 3.80
C LEU A 300 -27.86 -5.24 4.84
N PRO A 301 -28.42 -4.14 5.37
CA PRO A 301 -29.53 -4.17 6.32
C PRO A 301 -30.75 -4.95 5.82
N ARG A 302 -31.52 -5.56 6.74
CA ARG A 302 -32.72 -6.35 6.41
C ARG A 302 -33.85 -5.53 5.78
N GLY A 303 -33.90 -4.21 6.03
CA GLY A 303 -34.94 -3.32 5.51
C GLY A 303 -34.90 -3.06 4.00
N ILE A 304 -33.80 -3.43 3.32
CA ILE A 304 -33.62 -3.22 1.88
C ILE A 304 -34.09 -4.44 1.11
N ARG A 305 -35.03 -4.24 0.19
CA ARG A 305 -35.55 -5.31 -0.67
C ARG A 305 -34.46 -5.73 -1.66
N ARG A 306 -34.23 -7.03 -1.82
CA ARG A 306 -33.19 -7.58 -2.70
C ARG A 306 -33.83 -8.26 -3.90
N TYR A 307 -33.41 -7.87 -5.09
CA TYR A 307 -33.89 -8.40 -6.37
C TYR A 307 -32.71 -8.92 -7.19
N ARG A 308 -32.90 -10.06 -7.87
CA ARG A 308 -31.89 -10.57 -8.80
C ARG A 308 -31.95 -9.81 -10.11
N LEU A 309 -30.79 -9.45 -10.66
CA LEU A 309 -30.69 -8.87 -11.98
C LEU A 309 -31.11 -9.91 -13.04
N LYS A 310 -32.10 -9.57 -13.86
CA LYS A 310 -32.56 -10.45 -14.95
C LYS A 310 -31.66 -10.24 -16.17
N ARG A 311 -30.63 -11.06 -16.36
CA ARG A 311 -29.90 -11.10 -17.64
C ARG A 311 -30.78 -11.73 -18.72
N LYS A 312 -30.98 -11.04 -19.84
CA LYS A 312 -31.53 -11.67 -21.05
C LYS A 312 -30.55 -12.78 -21.47
N LYS A 313 -31.01 -14.03 -21.50
CA LYS A 313 -30.25 -15.16 -22.06
C LYS A 313 -29.81 -14.79 -23.48
N GLY A 314 -28.51 -14.60 -23.72
CA GLY A 314 -27.98 -14.37 -25.08
C GLY A 314 -26.76 -13.45 -25.23
N ALA A 315 -26.35 -12.67 -24.21
CA ALA A 315 -25.09 -11.93 -24.29
C ALA A 315 -23.93 -12.83 -23.83
N GLY A 316 -23.17 -13.33 -24.79
CA GLY A 316 -22.11 -14.32 -24.58
C GLY A 316 -21.06 -13.90 -23.56
N ARG A 317 -20.51 -14.89 -22.86
CA ARG A 317 -19.18 -14.81 -22.26
C ARG A 317 -18.21 -14.50 -23.39
N VAL A 318 -17.67 -13.29 -23.43
CA VAL A 318 -16.41 -13.04 -24.12
C VAL A 318 -15.33 -13.34 -23.07
N ALA A 319 -14.40 -14.19 -23.48
CA ALA A 319 -13.38 -14.83 -22.66
C ALA A 319 -12.40 -13.86 -22.02
#